data_AF-Q8KGJ1-F1
#
_entry.id   AF-Q8KGJ1-F1
#
_cell.length_a   1.000
_cell.length_b   1.000
_cell.length_c   1.000
_cell.angle_alpha   90.00
_cell.angle_beta   90.00
_cell.angle_gamma   90.00
#
_symmetry.space_group_name_H-M   'P 1'
#
loop_
_entity.id
_entity.type
_entity.pdbx_description
1 polymer ?
#
loop_
_entity_poly.entity_id
_entity_poly.type
_entity_poly.pdbx_seq_one_letter_code
_entity_poly.pdbx_strand_id
1 'polypeptide(L)'
;MVPIPRGGLGLQGRDGRMVAVPKGALGLQGRDGRMVAIPKGALGLQGKDGRMTAIPSGALGLQGKDGRMVAIAKGCLGLQGPDGRMVAIHPGKIGVPDANGRMRNK
;
A
#
# COMPACT_ATOMS: atom_id res chain seq x y z
N MET A 1 7.35 18.38 12.06
CA MET A 1 7.50 17.33 13.09
C MET A 1 6.50 16.23 12.80
N VAL A 2 6.89 14.95 12.83
CA VAL A 2 5.95 13.82 12.65
C VAL A 2 5.47 13.38 14.05
N PRO A 3 4.15 13.37 14.32
CA PRO A 3 3.64 12.94 15.62
C PRO A 3 3.87 11.44 15.81
N ILE A 4 4.58 11.06 16.88
CA ILE A 4 4.85 9.67 17.22
C ILE A 4 3.83 9.23 18.28
N PRO A 5 3.01 8.19 18.01
CA PRO A 5 2.05 7.70 18.99
C PRO A 5 2.76 7.11 20.22
N ARG A 6 2.06 7.06 21.36
CA ARG A 6 2.63 6.53 22.62
C ARG A 6 3.20 5.12 22.41
N GLY A 7 4.48 4.94 22.74
CA GLY A 7 5.19 3.67 22.57
C GLY A 7 5.53 3.30 21.12
N GLY A 8 5.31 4.21 20.17
CA GLY A 8 5.81 4.10 18.81
C GLY A 8 7.21 4.68 18.64
N LEU A 9 7.74 4.57 17.42
CA LEU A 9 9.05 5.06 17.01
C LEU A 9 8.92 5.98 15.80
N GLY A 10 9.80 6.97 15.70
CA GLY A 10 10.00 7.74 14.47
C GLY A 10 11.18 7.16 13.70
N LEU A 11 10.98 6.73 12.47
CA LEU A 11 12.05 6.23 11.61
C LEU A 11 12.23 7.14 10.40
N GLN A 12 13.47 7.52 10.12
CA GLN A 12 13.80 8.33 8.95
C GLN A 12 14.21 7.44 7.76
N GLY A 13 13.60 7.71 6.62
CA GLY A 13 13.96 7.12 5.34
C GLY A 13 15.28 7.66 4.79
N ARG A 14 15.88 6.92 3.85
CA ARG A 14 17.01 7.42 3.05
C ARG A 14 16.64 8.66 2.23
N ASP A 15 15.34 8.86 1.98
CA ASP A 15 14.82 10.08 1.37
C ASP A 15 14.70 11.27 2.35
N GLY A 16 15.19 11.12 3.58
CA GLY A 16 15.14 12.13 4.64
C GLY A 16 13.76 12.28 5.29
N ARG A 17 12.72 11.60 4.80
CA ARG A 17 11.36 11.71 5.36
C ARG A 17 11.18 10.78 6.55
N MET A 18 10.55 11.28 7.59
CA MET A 18 10.25 10.51 8.79
C MET A 18 8.86 9.88 8.71
N VAL A 19 8.71 8.69 9.27
CA VAL A 19 7.44 7.98 9.43
C VAL A 19 7.29 7.53 10.88
N ALA A 20 6.10 7.74 11.44
CA ALA A 20 5.74 7.18 12.72
C ALA A 20 5.38 5.70 12.56
N VAL A 21 6.03 4.85 13.34
CA VAL A 21 5.78 3.41 13.43
C VAL A 21 5.12 3.15 14.78
N PRO A 22 3.81 2.80 14.80
CA PRO A 22 3.11 2.49 16.05
C PRO A 22 3.71 1.31 16.81
N LYS A 23 3.43 1.22 18.11
CA LYS A 23 3.86 0.09 18.94
C LYS A 23 3.43 -1.24 18.31
N GLY A 24 4.39 -2.16 18.13
CA GLY A 24 4.16 -3.49 17.55
C GLY A 24 4.03 -3.52 16.02
N ALA A 25 4.12 -2.38 15.34
CA ALA A 25 4.32 -2.32 13.90
C ALA A 25 5.81 -2.39 13.57
N LEU A 26 6.13 -2.75 12.33
CA LEU A 26 7.48 -2.72 11.78
C LEU A 26 7.63 -1.51 10.85
N GLY A 27 8.79 -0.87 10.83
CA GLY A 27 9.12 0.07 9.77
C GLY A 27 9.94 -0.64 8.70
N LEU A 28 9.46 -0.65 7.46
CA LEU A 28 10.22 -1.19 6.31
C LEU A 28 10.52 -0.10 5.29
N GLN A 29 11.73 -0.12 4.74
CA GLN A 29 12.18 0.86 3.76
C GLN A 29 12.07 0.33 2.33
N GLY A 30 11.52 1.16 1.45
CA GLY A 30 11.52 0.94 0.01
C GLY A 30 12.91 1.10 -0.61
N ARG A 31 13.08 0.54 -1.82
CA ARG A 31 14.21 0.88 -2.70
C ARG A 31 14.20 2.37 -3.07
N ASP A 32 13.02 2.98 -3.09
CA ASP A 32 12.86 4.43 -3.27
C ASP A 32 13.27 5.26 -2.03
N GLY A 33 13.76 4.61 -0.97
CA GLY A 33 14.25 5.24 0.24
C GLY A 33 13.18 5.59 1.26
N ARG A 34 11.88 5.47 0.90
CA ARG A 34 10.77 5.83 1.78
C ARG A 34 10.52 4.76 2.84
N MET A 35 10.28 5.18 4.07
CA MET A 35 9.76 4.31 5.12
C MET A 35 8.25 4.08 4.97
N VAL A 36 7.79 2.89 5.35
CA VAL A 36 6.36 2.57 5.53
C VAL A 36 6.20 1.78 6.83
N ALA A 37 5.20 2.16 7.62
CA ALA A 37 4.80 1.38 8.79
C ALA A 37 3.94 0.19 8.35
N ILE A 38 4.35 -1.01 8.73
CA ILE A 38 3.66 -2.27 8.50
C ILE A 38 3.01 -2.70 9.82
N PRO A 39 1.67 -2.62 9.93
CA PRO A 39 0.96 -2.98 11.15
C PRO A 39 1.24 -4.42 11.59
N LYS A 40 1.06 -4.70 12.88
CA LYS A 40 1.21 -6.06 13.42
C LYS A 40 0.31 -7.04 12.65
N GLY A 41 0.88 -8.15 12.19
CA GLY A 41 0.17 -9.18 11.43
C GLY A 41 -0.05 -8.86 9.94
N ALA A 42 0.37 -7.69 9.47
CA ALA A 42 0.45 -7.38 8.05
C ALA A 42 1.79 -7.81 7.46
N LEU A 43 1.83 -8.00 6.14
CA LEU A 43 3.05 -8.21 5.37
C LEU A 43 3.46 -6.91 4.70
N GLY A 44 4.76 -6.64 4.62
CA GLY A 44 5.29 -5.57 3.78
C GLY A 44 5.75 -6.13 2.45
N LEU A 45 5.15 -5.70 1.34
CA LEU A 45 5.58 -6.08 0.00
C LEU A 45 6.13 -4.86 -0.75
N GLN A 46 7.18 -5.09 -1.53
CA GLN A 46 7.79 -4.03 -2.34
C GLN A 46 7.35 -4.12 -3.80
N GLY A 47 6.92 -2.98 -4.33
CA GLY A 47 6.64 -2.81 -5.75
C GLY A 47 7.89 -2.82 -6.62
N LYS A 48 7.70 -3.04 -7.93
CA LYS A 48 8.74 -2.78 -8.93
C LYS A 48 9.12 -1.30 -8.96
N ASP A 49 8.20 -0.42 -8.61
CA ASP A 49 8.46 1.02 -8.44
C ASP A 49 9.31 1.35 -7.19
N GLY A 50 9.69 0.33 -6.42
CA GLY A 50 10.57 0.44 -5.26
C GLY A 50 9.84 0.77 -3.95
N ARG A 51 8.54 1.05 -3.99
CA ARG A 51 7.77 1.42 -2.79
C ARG A 51 7.34 0.21 -1.99
N MET A 52 7.40 0.33 -0.66
CA MET A 52 6.75 -0.63 0.24
C MET A 52 5.25 -0.39 0.32
N THR A 53 4.47 -1.45 0.53
CA THR A 53 3.03 -1.40 0.80
C THR A 53 2.70 -2.42 1.87
N ALA A 54 1.91 -2.01 2.87
CA ALA A 54 1.38 -2.93 3.87
C ALA A 54 0.18 -3.70 3.30
N ILE A 55 0.26 -5.03 3.38
CA ILE A 55 -0.80 -5.96 3.01
C ILE A 55 -1.38 -6.53 4.31
N PRO A 56 -2.58 -6.12 4.73
CA PRO A 56 -3.22 -6.62 5.94
C PRO A 56 -3.37 -8.15 5.92
N SER A 57 -3.46 -8.75 7.11
CA SER A 57 -3.73 -10.18 7.22
C SER A 57 -5.01 -10.56 6.47
N GLY A 58 -4.97 -11.66 5.72
CA GLY A 58 -6.09 -12.13 4.91
C GLY A 58 -6.34 -11.33 3.61
N ALA A 59 -5.55 -10.31 3.32
CA ALA A 59 -5.55 -9.63 2.02
C ALA A 59 -4.49 -10.21 1.08
N LEU A 60 -4.69 -10.03 -0.22
CA LEU A 60 -3.70 -10.33 -1.25
C LEU A 60 -2.97 -9.05 -1.65
N GLY A 61 -1.66 -9.15 -1.90
CA GLY A 61 -0.91 -8.07 -2.53
C GLY A 61 -0.81 -8.30 -4.02
N LEU A 62 -1.42 -7.41 -4.83
CA LEU A 62 -1.32 -7.47 -6.29
C LEU A 62 -0.55 -6.27 -6.83
N GLN A 63 0.23 -6.49 -7.89
CA GLN A 63 1.02 -5.44 -8.53
C GLN A 63 0.35 -4.93 -9.81
N GLY A 64 0.25 -3.61 -9.96
CA GLY A 64 -0.09 -2.97 -11.22
C GLY A 64 1.04 -3.03 -12.24
N LYS A 65 0.74 -2.78 -13.53
CA LYS A 65 1.77 -2.58 -14.57
C LYS A 65 2.61 -1.34 -14.28
N ASP A 66 2.07 -0.38 -13.55
CA ASP A 66 2.83 0.77 -13.02
C ASP A 66 3.84 0.38 -11.92
N GLY A 67 3.91 -0.90 -11.55
CA GLY A 67 4.86 -1.45 -10.59
C GLY A 67 4.43 -1.29 -9.14
N ARG A 68 3.30 -0.61 -8.85
CA ARG A 68 2.82 -0.41 -7.48
C ARG A 68 2.07 -1.61 -6.95
N MET A 69 2.32 -1.94 -5.68
CA MET A 69 1.53 -2.92 -4.94
C MET A 69 0.23 -2.29 -4.43
N VAL A 70 -0.82 -3.10 -4.39
CA VAL A 70 -2.13 -2.75 -3.81
C VAL A 70 -2.62 -3.93 -2.98
N ALA A 71 -3.12 -3.64 -1.79
CA ALA A 71 -3.79 -4.64 -0.96
C ALA A 71 -5.23 -4.84 -1.45
N ILE A 72 -5.57 -6.08 -1.77
CA ILE A 72 -6.91 -6.52 -2.14
C ILE A 72 -7.47 -7.31 -0.96
N ALA A 73 -8.37 -6.70 -0.22
CA ALA A 73 -9.00 -7.34 0.93
C ALA A 73 -9.83 -8.55 0.52
N LYS A 74 -10.07 -9.48 1.45
CA LYS A 74 -10.92 -10.65 1.22
C LYS A 74 -12.30 -10.22 0.68
N GLY A 75 -12.76 -10.90 -0.37
CA GLY A 75 -14.02 -10.60 -1.05
C GLY A 75 -13.96 -9.45 -2.06
N CYS A 76 -12.88 -8.68 -2.09
CA CYS A 76 -12.66 -7.69 -3.14
C CYS A 76 -12.03 -8.34 -4.38
N LEU A 77 -12.27 -7.75 -5.54
CA LEU A 77 -11.64 -8.10 -6.81
C LEU A 77 -10.53 -7.09 -7.13
N GLY A 78 -9.32 -7.55 -7.44
CA GLY A 78 -8.27 -6.70 -7.97
C GLY A 78 -8.45 -6.48 -9.47
N LEU A 79 -8.67 -5.24 -9.91
CA LEU A 79 -8.75 -4.89 -11.32
C LEU A 79 -7.71 -3.84 -11.69
N GLN A 80 -7.04 -4.07 -12.82
CA GLN A 80 -6.12 -3.12 -13.42
C GLN A 80 -6.84 -2.24 -14.44
N GLY A 81 -6.67 -0.93 -14.32
CA GLY A 81 -7.15 0.02 -15.31
C GLY A 81 -6.23 0.14 -16.52
N PRO A 82 -6.70 0.72 -17.63
CA PRO A 82 -5.85 1.14 -18.74
C PRO A 82 -4.66 2.01 -18.32
N ASP A 83 -4.76 2.76 -17.22
CA ASP A 83 -3.65 3.54 -16.64
C ASP A 83 -2.53 2.67 -16.03
N GLY A 84 -2.67 1.35 -16.10
CA GLY A 84 -1.72 0.37 -15.56
C GLY A 84 -1.84 0.17 -14.06
N ARG A 85 -2.71 0.90 -13.36
CA ARG A 85 -2.83 0.84 -11.90
C ARG A 85 -3.83 -0.21 -11.47
N MET A 86 -3.44 -0.99 -10.47
CA MET A 86 -4.34 -1.92 -9.79
C MET A 86 -5.25 -1.18 -8.81
N VAL A 87 -6.50 -1.62 -8.66
CA VAL A 87 -7.47 -1.10 -7.68
C VAL A 87 -8.28 -2.27 -7.11
N ALA A 88 -8.61 -2.21 -5.82
CA ALA A 88 -9.57 -3.13 -5.21
C ALA A 88 -11.01 -2.68 -5.51
N ILE A 89 -11.80 -3.55 -6.11
CA ILE A 89 -13.23 -3.40 -6.33
C ILE A 89 -13.96 -4.18 -5.23
N HIS A 90 -14.80 -3.49 -4.47
CA HIS A 90 -15.51 -4.02 -3.32
C HIS A 90 -16.59 -5.04 -3.72
N PRO A 91 -16.95 -5.97 -2.81
CA PRO A 91 -18.08 -6.85 -3.03
C PRO A 91 -19.34 -6.07 -3.45
N GLY A 92 -20.05 -6.58 -4.47
CA GLY A 92 -21.27 -5.96 -5.00
C GLY A 92 -21.05 -4.69 -5.82
N LYS A 93 -19.79 -4.30 -6.07
CA LYS A 93 -19.44 -3.19 -6.96
C LYS A 93 -18.87 -3.70 -8.28
N ILE A 94 -19.04 -2.90 -9.32
CA ILE A 94 -18.36 -3.14 -10.60
C ILE A 94 -17.19 -2.16 -10.75
N GLY A 95 -16.16 -2.61 -11.45
CA GLY A 95 -15.03 -1.77 -11.82
C GLY A 95 -15.32 -1.08 -13.14
N VAL A 96 -15.36 0.26 -13.14
CA VAL A 96 -15.50 1.07 -14.36
C VAL A 96 -14.31 2.02 -14.46
N PRO A 97 -13.57 2.05 -15.58
CA PRO A 97 -12.49 3.01 -15.77
C PRO A 97 -13.06 4.43 -15.88
N ASP A 98 -12.41 5.39 -15.22
CA ASP A 98 -12.67 6.82 -15.44
C ASP A 98 -11.99 7.34 -16.72
N ALA A 99 -12.17 8.63 -17.02
CA ALA A 99 -11.59 9.27 -18.20
C ALA A 99 -10.04 9.20 -18.26
N ASN A 100 -9.38 8.98 -17.12
CA ASN A 100 -7.93 8.81 -17.05
C ASN A 100 -7.52 7.34 -17.12
N GLY A 101 -8.46 6.41 -17.36
CA GLY A 101 -8.23 4.98 -17.39
C GLY A 101 -8.06 4.34 -16.02
N ARG A 102 -8.38 5.04 -14.92
CA ARG A 102 -8.27 4.46 -13.57
C ARG A 102 -9.57 3.76 -13.18
N MET A 103 -9.48 2.51 -12.72
CA MET A 103 -10.66 1.77 -12.24
C MET A 103 -11.31 2.45 -11.03
N ARG A 104 -12.65 2.55 -11.05
CA ARG A 104 -13.48 3.07 -9.97
C ARG A 104 -14.51 2.03 -9.55
N ASN A 105 -14.79 1.99 -8.25
CA ASN A 105 -15.92 1.26 -7.70
C ASN A 105 -17.21 1.99 -8.07
N LYS A 106 -18.12 1.33 -8.79
CA LYS A 106 -19.47 1.81 -9.10
C LYS A 106 -20.50 0.87 -8.52
#